data_AF-A0A2V2RM32-F1
#
_entry.id   AF-A0A2V2RM32-F1
#
_cell.length_a   1.000
_cell.length_b   1.000
_cell.length_c   1.000
_cell.angle_alpha   90.00
_cell.angle_beta   90.00
_cell.angle_gamma   90.00
#
_symmetry.space_group_name_H-M   'P 1'
#
loop_
_entity.id
_entity.type
_entity.pdbx_description
1 polymer ?
#
loop_
_entity_poly.entity_id
_entity_poly.type
_entity_poly.pdbx_seq_one_letter_code
_entity_poly.pdbx_strand_id
1 'polypeptide(L)'
;MNTKCNGRYIIVNGKITPEPDLIKWALWFEKAENRVLKHTEIGTKIYGNDDEPDGPKYLVSTVFLGLDHNPLGTAPVLWETMTFEYIQPRIVLGRIIIREPVAEFCERCSGNFEQAEAMHEKICTKVVASEKEVAKT
;
A
#
# COMPACT_ATOMS: atom_id res chain seq x y z
N MET A 1 1.84 36.12 -4.94
CA MET A 1 1.43 35.60 -3.62
C MET A 1 2.22 34.34 -3.36
N ASN A 2 2.89 34.23 -2.21
CA ASN A 2 3.65 33.04 -1.85
C ASN A 2 2.63 31.95 -1.48
N THR A 3 2.31 31.05 -2.41
CA THR A 3 1.36 29.95 -2.17
C THR A 3 1.95 29.04 -1.10
N LYS A 4 1.46 29.19 0.13
CA LYS A 4 1.83 28.34 1.27
C LYS A 4 1.52 26.89 0.90
N CYS A 5 2.49 26.00 1.09
CA CYS A 5 2.25 24.57 0.96
C CYS A 5 1.25 24.15 2.05
N ASN A 6 0.07 23.65 1.64
CA ASN A 6 -0.99 23.24 2.56
C ASN A 6 -0.90 21.73 2.90
N GLY A 7 0.27 21.12 2.75
CA GLY A 7 0.49 19.70 3.00
C GLY A 7 -0.09 18.76 1.94
N ARG A 8 -0.55 19.27 0.80
CA ARG A 8 -1.10 18.50 -0.33
C ARG A 8 -0.09 18.40 -1.45
N TYR A 9 0.04 17.20 -2.01
CA TYR A 9 1.02 16.89 -3.05
C TYR A 9 0.39 16.03 -4.14
N ILE A 10 0.91 16.20 -5.36
CA ILE A 10 0.59 15.40 -6.54
C ILE A 10 1.88 14.96 -7.23
N ILE A 11 1.80 13.96 -8.10
CA ILE A 11 2.91 13.56 -8.98
C ILE A 11 2.66 14.14 -10.36
N VAL A 12 3.61 14.93 -10.87
CA VAL A 12 3.59 15.51 -12.21
C VAL A 12 4.89 15.12 -12.90
N ASN A 13 4.80 14.37 -14.00
CA ASN A 13 5.97 13.91 -14.77
C ASN A 13 7.03 13.22 -13.89
N GLY A 14 6.60 12.34 -12.97
CA GLY A 14 7.50 11.63 -12.04
C GLY A 14 8.05 12.48 -10.90
N LYS A 15 7.58 13.72 -10.72
CA LYS A 15 8.03 14.61 -9.65
C LYS A 15 6.91 14.92 -8.67
N ILE A 16 7.19 14.71 -7.39
CA ILE A 16 6.34 15.12 -6.27
C ILE A 16 6.31 16.65 -6.21
N THR A 17 5.11 17.22 -6.31
CA THR A 17 4.90 18.67 -6.40
C THR A 17 3.79 19.09 -5.45
N PRO A 18 3.98 20.15 -4.63
CA PRO A 18 2.91 20.72 -3.81
C PRO A 18 1.75 21.23 -4.68
N GLU A 19 0.52 20.97 -4.25
CA GLU A 19 -0.69 21.41 -4.97
C GLU A 19 -1.55 22.33 -4.07
N PRO A 20 -1.49 23.66 -4.28
CA PRO A 20 -2.26 24.62 -3.49
C PRO A 20 -3.75 24.64 -3.86
N ASP A 21 -4.16 24.19 -5.05
CA ASP A 21 -5.57 24.13 -5.44
C ASP A 21 -6.23 22.85 -4.89
N LEU A 22 -7.23 23.02 -4.01
CA LEU A 22 -7.93 21.89 -3.38
C LEU A 22 -8.66 21.02 -4.41
N ILE A 23 -9.32 21.64 -5.39
CA ILE A 23 -10.16 20.92 -6.35
C ILE A 23 -9.28 20.14 -7.31
N LYS A 24 -8.18 20.76 -7.78
CA LYS A 24 -7.21 20.07 -8.62
C LYS A 24 -6.55 18.90 -7.89
N TRP A 25 -6.16 19.08 -6.63
CA TRP A 25 -5.62 18.00 -5.81
C TRP A 25 -6.64 16.86 -5.63
N ALA A 26 -7.89 17.17 -5.28
CA ALA A 26 -8.92 16.17 -5.05
C ALA A 26 -9.19 15.33 -6.31
N LEU A 27 -9.38 15.98 -7.47
CA LEU A 27 -9.57 15.29 -8.75
C LEU A 27 -8.39 14.40 -9.14
N TRP A 28 -7.17 14.80 -8.76
CA TRP A 28 -5.99 13.97 -8.94
C TRP A 28 -5.96 12.78 -7.98
N PHE A 29 -6.34 13.00 -6.71
CA PHE A 29 -6.26 12.00 -5.64
C PHE A 29 -7.27 10.84 -5.78
N GLU A 30 -8.45 11.13 -6.33
CA GLU A 30 -9.53 10.14 -6.56
C GLU A 30 -9.13 9.00 -7.49
N LYS A 31 -8.13 9.21 -8.34
CA LYS A 31 -7.65 8.21 -9.31
C LYS A 31 -6.58 7.32 -8.67
N ALA A 32 -6.88 6.04 -8.48
CA ALA A 32 -5.97 5.10 -7.83
C ALA A 32 -4.63 4.96 -8.58
N GLU A 33 -4.68 4.99 -9.92
CA GLU A 33 -3.50 4.89 -10.80
C GLU A 33 -2.49 6.02 -10.60
N ASN A 34 -2.92 7.16 -10.04
CA ASN A 34 -2.03 8.26 -9.73
C ASN A 34 -1.19 8.01 -8.47
N ARG A 35 -1.59 7.04 -7.64
CA ARG A 35 -1.05 6.83 -6.29
C ARG A 35 -0.32 5.51 -6.13
N VAL A 36 -0.69 4.48 -6.88
CA VAL A 36 -0.04 3.17 -6.75
C VAL A 36 1.38 3.24 -7.32
N LEU A 37 2.37 2.96 -6.47
CA LEU A 37 3.76 2.81 -6.91
C LEU A 37 4.03 1.38 -7.36
N LYS A 38 3.75 0.40 -6.50
CA LYS A 38 4.09 -1.00 -6.74
C LYS A 38 3.24 -1.94 -5.90
N HIS A 39 2.87 -3.07 -6.52
CA HIS A 39 2.25 -4.22 -5.89
C HIS A 39 3.14 -5.44 -6.07
N THR A 40 3.30 -6.25 -5.02
CA THR A 40 3.96 -7.56 -5.10
C THR A 40 3.10 -8.60 -4.40
N GLU A 41 2.76 -9.64 -5.14
CA GLU A 41 2.04 -10.81 -4.65
C GLU A 41 3.04 -11.85 -4.12
N ILE A 42 2.81 -12.39 -2.91
CA ILE A 42 3.73 -13.30 -2.22
C ILE A 42 2.98 -14.49 -1.65
N GLY A 43 3.61 -15.66 -1.74
CA GLY A 43 3.16 -16.91 -1.13
C GLY A 43 2.24 -17.75 -2.00
N THR A 44 1.90 -18.93 -1.48
CA THR A 44 1.05 -19.90 -2.19
C THR A 44 -0.32 -19.30 -2.50
N LYS A 45 -0.81 -19.52 -3.73
CA LYS A 45 -2.17 -19.12 -4.10
C LYS A 45 -3.18 -19.80 -3.21
N ILE A 46 -4.13 -19.02 -2.72
CA ILE A 46 -5.26 -19.51 -1.95
C ILE A 46 -6.33 -19.92 -2.94
N TYR A 47 -6.78 -21.16 -2.84
CA TYR A 47 -7.91 -21.66 -3.64
C TYR A 47 -9.20 -21.53 -2.83
N GLY A 48 -10.25 -21.05 -3.51
CA GLY A 48 -11.61 -21.12 -3.02
C GLY A 48 -12.19 -22.52 -3.18
N ASN A 49 -13.52 -22.64 -3.05
CA ASN A 49 -14.22 -23.92 -3.22
C ASN A 49 -14.28 -24.38 -4.69
N ASP A 50 -13.92 -23.52 -5.64
CA ASP A 50 -14.22 -23.70 -7.07
C ASP A 50 -12.97 -24.07 -7.90
N ASP A 51 -11.91 -24.60 -7.26
CA ASP A 51 -10.59 -24.95 -7.85
C ASP A 51 -9.87 -23.80 -8.58
N GLU A 52 -10.43 -22.60 -8.62
CA GLU A 52 -9.76 -21.38 -9.05
C GLU A 52 -9.09 -20.67 -7.87
N PRO A 53 -7.89 -20.10 -8.07
CA PRO A 53 -7.20 -19.36 -7.04
C PRO A 53 -7.87 -17.99 -6.80
N ASP A 54 -8.34 -17.78 -5.58
CA ASP A 54 -8.96 -16.53 -5.10
C ASP A 54 -7.94 -15.38 -4.94
N GLY A 55 -6.64 -15.69 -4.92
CA GLY A 55 -5.57 -14.69 -4.84
C GLY A 55 -4.27 -15.23 -4.25
N PRO A 56 -3.23 -14.38 -4.13
CA PRO A 56 -2.02 -14.73 -3.39
C PRO A 56 -2.31 -14.79 -1.88
N LYS A 57 -1.46 -15.47 -1.11
CA LYS A 57 -1.56 -15.43 0.35
C LYS A 57 -1.32 -14.02 0.90
N TYR A 58 -0.36 -13.30 0.33
CA TYR A 58 -0.03 -11.93 0.72
C TYR A 58 0.03 -10.99 -0.47
N LEU A 59 -0.36 -9.73 -0.26
CA LEU A 59 -0.11 -8.61 -1.16
C LEU A 59 0.64 -7.52 -0.41
N VAL A 60 1.77 -7.08 -0.94
CA VAL A 60 2.47 -5.89 -0.49
C VAL A 60 2.15 -4.76 -1.45
N SER A 61 1.59 -3.66 -0.94
CA SER A 61 1.24 -2.48 -1.74
C SER A 61 1.93 -1.24 -1.22
N THR A 62 2.60 -0.51 -2.11
CA THR A 62 3.17 0.80 -1.81
C THR A 62 2.42 1.87 -2.58
N VAL A 63 1.95 2.88 -1.86
CA VAL A 63 1.12 3.96 -2.38
C VAL A 63 1.65 5.33 -1.98
N PHE A 64 1.42 6.31 -2.85
CA PHE A 64 1.57 7.71 -2.59
C PHE A 64 0.34 8.23 -1.82
N LEU A 65 0.60 8.86 -0.69
CA LEU A 65 -0.42 9.32 0.26
C LEU A 65 -1.10 10.63 -0.17
N GLY A 66 -0.48 11.43 -1.05
CA GLY A 66 -1.03 12.70 -1.52
C GLY A 66 -1.18 13.80 -0.46
N LEU A 67 -1.02 13.46 0.81
CA LEU A 67 -1.08 14.33 1.99
C LEU A 67 0.16 14.08 2.83
N ASP A 68 0.68 15.16 3.42
CA ASP A 68 1.77 15.06 4.38
C ASP A 68 1.27 14.48 5.70
N HIS A 69 1.72 13.27 6.01
CA HIS A 69 1.45 12.60 7.28
C HIS A 69 2.41 13.00 8.41
N ASN A 70 3.24 14.01 8.19
CA ASN A 70 4.15 14.57 9.19
C ASN A 70 3.97 16.10 9.33
N PRO A 71 2.78 16.57 9.76
CA PRO A 71 2.43 17.99 9.74
C PRO A 71 3.29 18.90 10.62
N LEU A 72 4.05 18.32 11.55
CA LEU A 72 4.96 19.02 12.45
C LEU A 72 6.44 18.78 12.13
N GLY A 73 6.74 17.97 11.12
CA GLY A 73 8.10 17.60 10.78
C GLY A 73 8.76 18.54 9.78
N THR A 74 10.04 18.27 9.53
CA THR A 74 10.87 19.05 8.60
C THR A 74 10.80 18.55 7.15
N ALA A 75 10.32 17.33 6.93
CA ALA A 75 10.17 16.72 5.62
C ALA A 75 8.84 15.96 5.53
N PRO A 76 8.15 16.04 4.37
CA PRO A 76 6.83 15.44 4.24
C PRO A 76 6.91 13.92 4.18
N VAL A 77 5.95 13.26 4.81
CA VAL A 77 5.76 11.79 4.76
C VAL A 77 4.64 11.50 3.78
N LEU A 78 5.02 10.94 2.61
CA LEU A 78 4.16 10.86 1.43
C LEU A 78 4.01 9.45 0.86
N TRP A 79 4.69 8.46 1.43
CA TRP A 79 4.62 7.09 0.97
C TRP A 79 4.25 6.16 2.12
N GLU A 80 3.45 5.15 1.80
CA GLU A 80 3.02 4.12 2.73
C GLU A 80 3.14 2.76 2.03
N THR A 81 3.74 1.79 2.72
CA THR A 81 3.76 0.39 2.31
C THR A 81 2.94 -0.42 3.30
N MET A 82 1.95 -1.14 2.80
CA MET A 82 1.08 -2.02 3.56
C MET A 82 1.25 -3.46 3.12
N THR A 83 1.10 -4.39 4.07
CA THR A 83 0.96 -5.82 3.79
C THR A 83 -0.47 -6.25 4.06
N PHE A 84 -1.02 -7.04 3.15
CA PHE A 84 -2.36 -7.59 3.23
C PHE A 84 -2.24 -9.10 3.22
N GLU A 85 -2.82 -9.78 4.22
CA GLU A 85 -2.98 -11.24 4.18
C GLU A 85 -4.38 -11.57 3.67
N TYR A 86 -4.45 -12.33 2.58
CA TYR A 86 -5.68 -12.95 2.12
C TYR A 86 -5.94 -14.17 2.99
N ILE A 87 -7.11 -14.24 3.58
CA ILE A 87 -7.53 -15.39 4.39
C ILE A 87 -8.56 -16.15 3.58
N GLN A 88 -8.37 -17.47 3.44
CA GLN A 88 -9.32 -18.31 2.70
C GLN A 88 -10.75 -18.07 3.21
N PRO A 89 -11.75 -17.97 2.31
CA PRO A 89 -13.14 -17.95 2.72
C PRO A 89 -13.42 -19.18 3.59
N ARG A 90 -14.01 -18.99 4.78
CA ARG A 90 -14.40 -20.10 5.65
C ARG A 90 -15.90 -20.23 5.71
N ILE A 91 -16.41 -21.44 5.58
CA ILE A 91 -17.81 -21.72 5.88
C ILE A 91 -17.94 -21.92 7.40
N VAL A 92 -18.62 -20.99 8.06
CA VAL A 92 -18.96 -21.11 9.49
C VAL A 92 -20.47 -21.10 9.60
N LEU A 93 -21.03 -22.19 10.12
CA LEU A 93 -22.48 -22.39 10.27
C LEU A 93 -23.27 -22.17 8.95
N GLY A 94 -22.76 -22.67 7.83
CA GLY A 94 -23.41 -22.57 6.52
C GLY A 94 -23.35 -21.18 5.87
N ARG A 95 -22.55 -20.25 6.42
CA ARG A 95 -22.30 -18.94 5.82
C ARG A 95 -20.85 -18.83 5.37
N ILE A 96 -20.64 -18.33 4.15
CA ILE A 96 -19.31 -17.95 3.67
C ILE A 96 -18.90 -16.70 4.42
N ILE A 97 -17.85 -16.80 5.24
CA ILE A 97 -17.15 -15.67 5.81
C ILE A 97 -16.02 -15.34 4.84
N ILE A 98 -16.24 -14.33 4.00
CA ILE A 98 -15.16 -13.68 3.24
C ILE A 98 -14.44 -12.78 4.25
N ARG A 99 -13.17 -13.06 4.55
CA ARG A 99 -12.35 -12.10 5.28
C ARG A 99 -11.67 -11.21 4.25
N GLU A 100 -12.03 -9.93 4.28
CA GLU A 100 -11.29 -8.88 3.59
C GLU A 100 -9.80 -8.99 3.94
N PRO A 101 -8.90 -8.65 3.00
CA PRO A 101 -7.47 -8.65 3.28
C PRO A 101 -7.20 -7.82 4.53
N VAL A 102 -6.62 -8.45 5.56
CA VAL A 102 -6.31 -7.75 6.80
C VAL A 102 -4.95 -7.10 6.64
N ALA A 103 -4.90 -5.77 6.81
CA ALA A 103 -3.64 -5.06 6.86
C ALA A 103 -2.88 -5.49 8.12
N GLU A 104 -1.80 -6.25 7.95
CA GLU A 104 -1.02 -6.78 9.08
C GLU A 104 0.05 -5.80 9.52
N PHE A 105 0.66 -5.10 8.56
CA PHE A 105 1.78 -4.21 8.80
C PHE A 105 1.69 -2.97 7.91
N CYS A 106 2.10 -1.83 8.45
CA CYS A 106 2.20 -0.56 7.75
C CYS A 106 3.48 0.17 8.16
N GLU A 107 4.26 0.60 7.17
CA GLU A 107 5.43 1.47 7.34
C GLU A 107 5.31 2.65 6.37
N ARG A 108 5.75 3.82 6.84
CA ARG A 108 5.73 5.05 6.05
C ARG A 108 7.14 5.59 5.92
N CYS A 109 7.44 6.24 4.80
CA CYS A 109 8.69 6.93 4.62
C CYS A 109 8.48 8.35 4.10
N SER A 110 9.41 9.23 4.46
CA SER A 110 9.54 10.52 3.82
C SER A 110 10.16 10.37 2.42
N GLY A 111 9.92 11.37 1.57
CA GLY A 111 10.81 11.64 0.44
C GLY A 111 10.38 11.08 -0.92
N ASN A 112 11.34 10.48 -1.64
CA ASN A 112 11.30 10.25 -3.09
C ASN A 112 10.89 8.81 -3.48
N PHE A 113 10.81 8.54 -4.78
CA PHE A 113 10.47 7.22 -5.31
C PHE A 113 11.44 6.13 -4.87
N GLU A 114 12.74 6.40 -4.89
CA GLU A 114 13.80 5.43 -4.52
C GLU A 114 13.63 4.94 -3.07
N GLN A 115 13.31 5.84 -2.14
CA GLN A 115 13.06 5.47 -0.75
C GLN A 115 11.79 4.61 -0.60
N ALA A 116 10.74 4.93 -1.36
CA ALA A 116 9.51 4.16 -1.36
C ALA A 116 9.72 2.75 -1.95
N GLU A 117 10.51 2.63 -3.02
CA GLU A 117 10.89 1.35 -3.62
C GLU A 117 11.75 0.51 -2.67
N ALA A 118 12.76 1.11 -2.03
CA ALA A 118 13.58 0.42 -1.04
C ALA A 118 12.75 -0.06 0.17
N MET A 119 11.78 0.76 0.62
CA MET A 119 10.82 0.35 1.64
C MET A 119 9.97 -0.84 1.16
N HIS A 120 9.46 -0.80 -0.07
CA HIS A 120 8.69 -1.90 -0.66
C HIS A 120 9.49 -3.22 -0.66
N GLU A 121 10.73 -3.19 -1.15
CA GLU A 121 11.60 -4.37 -1.24
C GLU A 121 11.95 -4.95 0.14
N LYS A 122 12.24 -4.07 1.11
CA LYS A 122 12.46 -4.45 2.50
C LYS A 122 11.25 -5.18 3.07
N ILE A 123 10.04 -4.67 2.85
CA ILE A 123 8.81 -5.30 3.35
C ILE A 123 8.54 -6.63 2.64
N CYS A 124 8.71 -6.72 1.31
CA CYS A 124 8.59 -7.98 0.59
C CYS A 124 9.54 -9.04 1.16
N THR A 125 10.79 -8.68 1.44
CA THR A 125 11.78 -9.60 2.03
C THR A 125 11.34 -10.12 3.40
N LYS A 126 10.77 -9.25 4.24
CA LYS A 126 10.23 -9.64 5.55
C LYS A 126 9.06 -10.62 5.41
N VAL A 127 8.11 -10.35 4.51
CA VAL A 127 6.96 -11.21 4.27
C VAL A 127 7.42 -12.59 3.78
N VAL A 128 8.33 -12.66 2.81
CA VAL A 128 8.93 -13.92 2.34
C VAL A 128 9.63 -14.69 3.46
N ALA A 129 10.37 -14.01 4.33
CA ALA A 129 11.03 -14.65 5.46
C ALA A 129 10.00 -15.26 6.44
N SER A 130 8.94 -14.52 6.78
CA SER A 130 7.88 -14.99 7.67
C SER A 130 7.13 -16.21 7.13
N GLU A 131 6.88 -16.27 5.81
CA GLU A 131 6.24 -17.42 5.18
C GLU A 131 7.09 -18.69 5.33
N LYS A 132 8.40 -18.57 5.12
CA LYS A 132 9.35 -19.70 5.23
C LYS A 132 9.51 -20.21 6.66
N GLU A 133 9.35 -19.35 7.65
CA GLU A 133 9.38 -19.76 9.06
C GLU A 133 8.13 -20.58 9.41
N VAL A 134 6.95 -20.11 9.00
CA VAL A 134 5.69 -20.84 9.21
C VAL A 134 5.72 -22.22 8.54
N ALA A 135 6.30 -22.34 7.34
CA ALA A 135 6.39 -23.61 6.61
C ALA A 135 7.34 -24.65 7.24
N LYS A 136 8.17 -24.28 8.22
CA LYS A 136 9.09 -25.20 8.92
C LYS A 136 8.50 -25.77 10.22
N THR A 137 7.42 -25.19 10.71
CA THR A 137 6.65 -25.63 11.88
C THR A 137 5.59 -26.64 11.49
#